data_AF-A0A376LE50-F1
#
_entry.id   AF-A0A376LE50-F1
#
_cell.length_a   1.000
_cell.length_b   1.000
_cell.length_c   1.000
_cell.angle_alpha   90.00
_cell.angle_beta   90.00
_cell.angle_gamma   90.00
#
_symmetry.space_group_name_H-M   'P 1'
#
loop_
_entity.id
_entity.type
_entity.pdbx_description
1 polymer ?
#
loop_
_entity_poly.entity_id
_entity_poly.type
_entity_poly.pdbx_seq_one_letter_code
_entity_poly.pdbx_strand_id
1 'polypeptide(L)'
;MLAGLNAARLSADKEGWAPARSQAYLGVLVDDLCTLGTKEPYRMFTSRAEYRLMLREDNADLRLTEIGRELGLVDDERWARFNEKLENIERERQRLKSTWVTPSAEAAADVNAHLTAPLSREASGEDLLRRPEMTYEKLTTLTPFSPALTDEQAAEQVEIQVKYEGYIARQQDEIEKQLRNENTLLPATLDYRPGIRSF
;
A
#
# COMPACT_ATOMS: atom_id res chain seq x y z
N MET A 1 13.10 -4.75 -18.45
CA MET A 1 11.70 -5.17 -18.21
C MET A 1 10.71 -4.29 -18.97
N LEU A 2 10.44 -3.04 -18.56
CA LEU A 2 9.39 -2.17 -19.13
C LEU A 2 9.49 -1.98 -20.66
N ALA A 3 10.68 -1.68 -21.18
CA ALA A 3 10.90 -1.54 -22.62
C ALA A 3 10.60 -2.83 -23.39
N GLY A 4 10.95 -3.99 -22.83
CA GLY A 4 10.67 -5.29 -23.43
C GLY A 4 9.18 -5.62 -23.44
N LEU A 5 8.47 -5.31 -22.34
CA LEU A 5 7.01 -5.40 -22.29
C LEU A 5 6.37 -4.52 -23.36
N ASN A 6 6.76 -3.25 -23.46
CA ASN A 6 6.16 -2.33 -24.43
C ASN A 6 6.54 -2.69 -25.87
N ALA A 7 7.72 -3.25 -26.12
CA ALA A 7 8.08 -3.81 -27.43
C ALA A 7 7.20 -5.01 -27.81
N ALA A 8 6.95 -5.94 -26.87
CA ALA A 8 6.05 -7.07 -27.10
C ALA A 8 4.61 -6.61 -27.35
N ARG A 9 4.13 -5.63 -26.59
CA ARG A 9 2.78 -5.04 -26.77
C ARG A 9 2.65 -4.34 -28.11
N LEU A 10 3.66 -3.56 -28.50
CA LEU A 10 3.72 -2.91 -29.81
C LEU A 10 3.68 -3.94 -30.95
N SER A 11 4.41 -5.06 -30.82
CA SER A 11 4.39 -6.13 -31.82
C SER A 11 3.03 -6.84 -31.96
N ALA A 12 2.14 -6.64 -30.98
CA ALA A 12 0.79 -7.18 -30.94
C ALA A 12 -0.28 -6.08 -31.10
N ASP A 13 0.09 -4.90 -31.61
CA ASP A 13 -0.80 -3.73 -31.81
C ASP A 13 -1.55 -3.30 -30.53
N LYS A 14 -0.92 -3.47 -29.36
CA LYS A 14 -1.46 -3.03 -28.06
C LYS A 14 -0.73 -1.78 -27.58
N GLU A 15 -1.47 -0.90 -26.91
CA GLU A 15 -0.89 0.29 -26.26
C GLU A 15 0.15 -0.09 -25.20
N GLY A 16 1.25 0.65 -25.13
CA GLY A 16 2.28 0.46 -24.11
C GLY A 16 1.76 0.75 -22.69
N TRP A 17 2.36 0.11 -21.70
CA TRP A 17 2.11 0.43 -20.29
C TRP A 17 3.13 1.46 -19.80
N ALA A 18 2.64 2.47 -19.09
CA ALA A 18 3.46 3.45 -18.38
C ALA A 18 3.04 3.44 -16.90
N PRO A 19 3.84 2.86 -15.99
CA PRO A 19 3.50 2.82 -14.57
C PRO A 19 3.44 4.24 -14.01
N ALA A 20 2.39 4.56 -13.24
CA ALA A 20 2.28 5.87 -12.60
C ALA A 20 3.32 6.01 -11.47
N ARG A 21 3.73 7.26 -11.18
CA ARG A 21 4.62 7.59 -10.06
C ARG A 21 4.08 7.08 -8.73
N SER A 22 2.76 7.15 -8.53
CA SER A 22 2.06 6.68 -7.33
C SER A 22 1.94 5.16 -7.22
N GLN A 23 2.15 4.43 -8.32
CA GLN A 23 2.01 2.97 -8.36
C GLN A 23 3.32 2.24 -8.06
N ALA A 24 4.47 2.77 -8.51
CA ALA A 24 5.76 2.12 -8.36
C ALA A 24 6.94 3.08 -8.44
N TYR A 25 8.05 2.75 -7.76
CA TYR A 25 9.35 3.39 -8.00
C TYR A 25 9.82 3.26 -9.45
N LEU A 26 9.37 2.24 -10.19
CA LEU A 26 9.61 2.14 -11.64
C LEU A 26 8.96 3.31 -12.40
N GLY A 27 7.75 3.72 -12.02
CA GLY A 27 7.07 4.89 -12.59
C GLY A 27 7.81 6.18 -12.27
N VAL A 28 8.22 6.36 -11.02
CA VAL A 28 9.05 7.52 -10.59
C VAL A 28 10.35 7.60 -11.41
N LEU A 29 11.07 6.49 -11.57
CA LEU A 29 12.31 6.42 -12.34
C LEU A 29 12.09 6.86 -13.81
N VAL A 30 11.08 6.29 -14.46
CA VAL A 30 10.83 6.54 -15.88
C VAL A 30 10.38 7.97 -16.11
N ASP A 31 9.48 8.46 -15.27
CA ASP A 31 9.00 9.84 -15.35
C ASP A 31 10.12 10.86 -15.12
N ASP A 32 10.95 10.69 -14.08
CA ASP A 32 12.11 11.55 -13.83
C ASP A 32 13.04 11.61 -15.06
N LEU A 33 13.34 10.46 -15.66
CA LEU A 33 14.22 10.37 -16.83
C LEU A 33 13.62 11.04 -18.07
N CYS A 34 12.31 10.94 -18.28
CA CYS A 34 11.63 11.54 -19.42
C CYS A 34 11.41 13.04 -19.25
N THR A 35 11.09 13.50 -18.04
CA THR A 35 10.70 14.88 -17.76
C THR A 35 11.90 15.77 -17.48
N LEU A 36 12.88 15.29 -16.70
CA LEU A 36 14.03 16.08 -16.28
C LEU A 36 15.27 15.82 -17.16
N GLY A 37 15.30 14.67 -17.85
CA GLY A 37 16.50 14.17 -18.50
C GLY A 37 17.61 13.87 -17.48
N THR A 38 18.82 13.60 -17.96
CA THR A 38 19.96 13.47 -17.06
C THR A 38 21.29 13.85 -17.73
N LYS A 39 22.13 14.60 -17.03
CA LYS A 39 23.52 14.92 -17.45
C LYS A 39 24.54 13.96 -16.85
N GLU A 40 24.23 13.41 -15.68
CA GLU A 40 25.03 12.42 -14.97
C GLU A 40 24.24 11.11 -14.82
N PRO A 41 24.85 9.97 -14.48
CA PRO A 41 24.11 8.73 -14.28
C PRO A 41 23.03 8.88 -13.21
N TYR A 42 21.77 8.63 -13.59
CA TYR A 42 20.63 8.73 -12.68
C TYR A 42 20.75 7.70 -11.54
N ARG A 43 20.43 8.12 -10.30
CA ARG A 43 20.42 7.25 -9.11
C ARG A 43 19.10 7.41 -8.38
N MET A 44 18.38 6.31 -8.21
CA MET A 44 17.15 6.29 -7.40
C MET A 44 17.48 6.47 -5.93
N PHE A 45 16.86 7.47 -5.31
CA PHE A 45 16.79 7.62 -3.87
C PHE A 45 15.31 7.63 -3.45
N THR A 46 14.99 7.00 -2.33
CA THR A 46 13.62 6.93 -1.80
C THR A 46 13.02 8.31 -1.52
N SER A 47 13.86 9.32 -1.26
CA SER A 47 13.45 10.72 -1.06
C SER A 47 12.81 11.38 -2.29
N ARG A 48 12.98 10.80 -3.48
CA ARG A 48 12.37 11.32 -4.71
C ARG A 48 10.95 10.83 -4.95
N ALA A 49 10.45 9.90 -4.15
CA ALA A 49 9.05 9.47 -4.20
C ALA A 49 8.24 10.22 -3.16
N GLU A 50 7.26 10.98 -3.64
CA GLU A 50 6.28 11.69 -2.82
C GLU A 50 5.42 10.70 -2.02
N TYR A 51 5.21 9.50 -2.58
CA TYR A 51 4.33 8.45 -2.05
C TYR A 51 5.07 7.32 -1.33
N ARG A 52 6.18 7.63 -0.63
CA ARG A 52 7.05 6.61 -0.02
C ARG A 52 6.35 5.65 0.97
N LEU A 53 5.27 6.07 1.64
CA LEU A 53 4.52 5.20 2.55
C LEU A 53 3.65 4.20 1.79
N MET A 54 3.23 4.52 0.57
CA MET A 54 2.54 3.59 -0.34
C MET A 54 3.52 2.70 -1.11
N LEU A 55 4.64 3.26 -1.53
CA LEU A 55 5.67 2.58 -2.33
C LEU A 55 6.66 1.82 -1.45
N ARG A 56 6.17 0.84 -0.69
CA ARG A 56 7.05 0.03 0.16
C ARG A 56 7.45 -1.26 -0.53
N GLU A 57 8.54 -1.85 -0.09
CA GLU A 57 9.00 -3.12 -0.63
C GLU A 57 8.02 -4.25 -0.32
N ASP A 58 7.51 -4.28 0.92
CA ASP A 58 6.63 -5.31 1.47
C ASP A 58 5.27 -5.45 0.74
N ASN A 59 4.84 -4.40 0.03
CA ASN A 59 3.55 -4.34 -0.66
C ASN A 59 3.65 -4.20 -2.18
N ALA A 60 4.84 -4.41 -2.77
CA ALA A 60 5.03 -4.27 -4.21
C ALA A 60 4.14 -5.24 -5.01
N ASP A 61 3.91 -6.43 -4.47
CA ASP A 61 3.00 -7.42 -5.04
C ASP A 61 1.54 -6.97 -4.99
N LEU A 62 1.08 -6.41 -3.87
CA LEU A 62 -0.26 -5.82 -3.72
C LEU A 62 -0.51 -4.69 -4.73
N ARG A 63 0.54 -3.95 -5.10
CA ARG A 63 0.44 -2.85 -6.08
C ARG A 63 0.53 -3.28 -7.54
N LEU A 64 1.31 -4.32 -7.85
CA LEU A 64 1.74 -4.60 -9.22
C LEU A 64 1.41 -5.99 -9.75
N THR A 65 1.06 -6.97 -8.91
CA THR A 65 0.83 -8.35 -9.38
C THR A 65 -0.39 -8.44 -10.27
N GLU A 66 -1.48 -7.76 -9.93
CA GLU A 66 -2.69 -7.71 -10.77
C GLU A 66 -2.41 -7.08 -12.13
N ILE A 67 -1.71 -5.94 -12.16
CA ILE A 67 -1.26 -5.30 -13.40
C ILE A 67 -0.36 -6.26 -14.20
N GLY A 68 0.58 -6.94 -13.53
CA GLY A 68 1.45 -7.94 -14.14
C GLY A 68 0.67 -9.12 -14.74
N ARG A 69 -0.43 -9.53 -14.11
CA ARG A 69 -1.32 -10.58 -14.60
C ARG A 69 -2.07 -10.14 -15.85
N GLU A 70 -2.65 -8.94 -15.85
CA GLU A 70 -3.31 -8.35 -17.02
C GLU A 70 -2.35 -8.17 -18.20
N LEU A 71 -1.08 -7.86 -17.92
CA LEU A 71 -0.02 -7.73 -18.91
C LEU A 71 0.55 -9.08 -19.38
N GLY A 72 0.13 -10.20 -18.81
CA GLY A 72 0.60 -11.54 -19.16
C GLY A 72 2.01 -11.87 -18.66
N LEU A 73 2.51 -11.15 -17.65
CA LEU A 73 3.84 -11.34 -17.05
C LEU A 73 3.82 -12.21 -15.79
N VAL A 74 2.64 -12.40 -15.19
CA VAL A 74 2.45 -13.21 -13.98
C VAL A 74 1.82 -14.55 -14.35
N ASP A 75 2.54 -15.63 -14.08
CA ASP A 75 2.08 -17.00 -14.29
C ASP A 75 0.98 -17.42 -13.30
N ASP A 76 0.40 -18.59 -13.54
CA ASP A 76 -0.73 -19.10 -12.75
C ASP A 76 -0.34 -19.45 -11.31
N GLU A 77 0.88 -19.94 -11.10
CA GLU A 77 1.38 -20.31 -9.76
C GLU A 77 1.53 -19.07 -8.88
N ARG A 78 2.19 -18.02 -9.40
CA ARG A 78 2.34 -16.73 -8.71
C ARG A 78 0.99 -16.05 -8.52
N TRP A 79 0.11 -16.12 -9.51
CA TRP A 79 -1.24 -15.57 -9.38
C TRP A 79 -2.04 -16.28 -8.29
N ALA A 80 -1.99 -17.61 -8.22
CA ALA A 80 -2.67 -18.37 -7.17
C ALA A 80 -2.13 -18.00 -5.78
N ARG A 81 -0.80 -17.95 -5.60
CA ARG A 81 -0.18 -17.57 -4.33
C ARG A 81 -0.54 -16.15 -3.91
N PHE A 82 -0.58 -15.21 -4.86
CA PHE A 82 -0.99 -13.83 -4.60
C PHE A 82 -2.44 -13.73 -4.11
N ASN A 83 -3.37 -14.44 -4.76
CA ASN A 83 -4.77 -14.45 -4.33
C ASN A 83 -4.95 -15.10 -2.96
N GLU A 84 -4.24 -16.19 -2.69
CA GLU A 84 -4.25 -16.82 -1.35
C GLU A 84 -3.78 -15.84 -0.28
N LYS A 85 -2.68 -15.12 -0.52
CA LYS A 85 -2.18 -14.08 0.40
C LYS A 85 -3.23 -12.97 0.59
N LEU A 86 -3.86 -12.47 -0.48
CA LEU A 86 -4.91 -11.45 -0.39
C LEU A 86 -6.10 -11.92 0.46
N GLU A 87 -6.59 -13.12 0.23
CA GLU A 87 -7.69 -13.70 0.99
C GLU A 87 -7.32 -13.88 2.46
N ASN A 88 -6.10 -14.36 2.74
CA ASN A 88 -5.57 -14.51 4.09
C ASN A 88 -5.51 -13.18 4.84
N ILE A 89 -5.03 -12.12 4.19
CA ILE A 89 -4.99 -10.76 4.77
C ILE A 89 -6.41 -10.30 5.12
N GLU A 90 -7.34 -10.38 4.17
CA GLU A 90 -8.69 -9.85 4.39
C GLU A 90 -9.43 -10.65 5.47
N ARG A 91 -9.36 -11.99 5.42
CA ARG A 91 -9.97 -12.86 6.43
C ARG A 91 -9.42 -12.56 7.83
N GLU A 92 -8.12 -12.38 7.95
CA GLU A 92 -7.50 -12.10 9.25
C GLU A 92 -7.87 -10.71 9.75
N ARG A 93 -7.90 -9.69 8.89
CA ARG A 93 -8.40 -8.36 9.27
C ARG A 93 -9.84 -8.41 9.75
N GLN A 94 -10.71 -9.15 9.06
CA GLN A 94 -12.11 -9.32 9.48
C GLN A 94 -12.20 -10.05 10.82
N ARG A 95 -11.37 -11.07 11.07
CA ARG A 95 -11.28 -11.75 12.37
C ARG A 95 -10.88 -10.79 13.49
N LEU A 96 -9.83 -9.99 13.27
CA LEU A 96 -9.35 -9.01 14.26
C LEU A 96 -10.37 -7.90 14.54
N LYS A 97 -11.13 -7.46 13.52
CA LYS A 97 -12.23 -6.49 13.67
C LYS A 97 -13.43 -7.04 14.45
N SER A 98 -13.74 -8.31 14.26
CA SER A 98 -14.92 -8.97 14.82
C SER A 98 -14.67 -9.60 16.20
N THR A 99 -13.41 -9.70 16.62
CA THR A 99 -13.03 -10.25 17.92
C THR A 99 -12.76 -9.13 18.91
N TRP A 100 -13.48 -9.12 20.03
CA TRP A 100 -13.48 -8.04 21.02
C TRP A 100 -13.03 -8.51 22.39
N VAL A 101 -12.36 -7.63 23.13
CA VAL A 101 -12.07 -7.80 24.55
C VAL A 101 -12.70 -6.66 25.34
N THR A 102 -13.51 -7.02 26.33
CA THR A 102 -14.10 -6.09 27.29
C THR A 102 -13.22 -6.00 28.55
N PRO A 103 -13.11 -4.84 29.22
CA PRO A 103 -12.29 -4.69 30.43
C PRO A 103 -12.65 -5.64 31.58
N SER A 104 -13.89 -6.13 31.63
CA SER A 104 -14.40 -7.05 32.65
C SER A 104 -14.19 -8.53 32.33
N ALA A 105 -13.68 -8.88 31.14
CA ALA A 105 -13.45 -10.26 30.76
C ALA A 105 -12.22 -10.84 31.47
N GLU A 106 -12.20 -12.15 31.70
CA GLU A 106 -11.05 -12.84 32.29
C GLU A 106 -9.77 -12.63 31.46
N ALA A 107 -9.89 -12.64 30.13
CA ALA A 107 -8.78 -12.39 29.22
C ALA A 107 -8.25 -10.93 29.26
N ALA A 108 -8.97 -9.99 29.89
CA ALA A 108 -8.52 -8.60 29.98
C ALA A 108 -7.26 -8.45 30.85
N ALA A 109 -7.07 -9.31 31.86
CA ALA A 109 -5.87 -9.27 32.69
C ALA A 109 -4.61 -9.58 31.87
N ASP A 110 -4.67 -10.62 31.04
CA ASP A 110 -3.59 -11.03 30.15
C ASP A 110 -3.31 -9.95 29.09
N VAL A 111 -4.36 -9.44 28.43
CA VAL A 111 -4.23 -8.33 27.47
C VAL A 111 -3.59 -7.10 28.13
N ASN A 112 -4.05 -6.70 29.31
CA ASN A 112 -3.55 -5.50 29.99
C ASN A 112 -2.08 -5.61 30.42
N ALA A 113 -1.55 -6.82 30.62
CA ALA A 113 -0.12 -7.04 30.94
C ALA A 113 0.81 -6.62 29.79
N HIS A 114 0.29 -6.57 28.56
CA HIS A 114 1.03 -6.17 27.37
C HIS A 114 0.78 -4.73 26.92
N LEU A 115 -0.06 -3.98 27.64
CA LEU A 115 -0.44 -2.61 27.30
C LEU A 115 0.21 -1.59 28.23
N THR A 116 0.56 -0.42 27.70
CA THR A 116 1.07 0.69 28.53
C THR A 116 -0.01 1.26 29.44
N ALA A 117 -1.25 1.29 28.93
CA ALA A 117 -2.43 1.73 29.65
C ALA A 117 -3.54 0.67 29.51
N PRO A 118 -4.14 0.23 30.63
CA PRO A 118 -5.21 -0.76 30.61
C PRO A 118 -6.40 -0.36 29.72
N LEU A 119 -7.17 -1.35 29.29
CA LEU A 119 -8.42 -1.13 28.55
C LEU A 119 -9.44 -0.37 29.42
N SER A 120 -9.86 0.80 28.95
CA SER A 120 -10.92 1.61 29.57
C SER A 120 -12.32 1.30 29.01
N ARG A 121 -12.36 0.73 27.80
CA ARG A 121 -13.58 0.30 27.08
C ARG A 121 -13.26 -0.95 26.28
N GLU A 122 -14.29 -1.54 25.67
CA GLU A 122 -14.10 -2.62 24.71
C GLU A 122 -13.18 -2.20 23.55
N ALA A 123 -12.34 -3.13 23.12
CA ALA A 123 -11.42 -2.93 22.00
C ALA A 123 -11.38 -4.20 21.14
N SER A 124 -11.37 -4.01 19.83
CA SER A 124 -11.14 -5.10 18.88
C SER A 124 -9.67 -5.50 18.83
N GLY A 125 -9.36 -6.65 18.25
CA GLY A 125 -7.98 -7.05 17.96
C GLY A 125 -7.26 -6.03 17.08
N GLU A 126 -7.97 -5.44 16.12
CA GLU A 126 -7.43 -4.38 15.26
C GLU A 126 -7.12 -3.09 16.04
N ASP A 127 -7.97 -2.71 17.00
CA ASP A 127 -7.72 -1.55 17.87
C ASP A 127 -6.51 -1.76 18.77
N LEU A 128 -6.32 -2.98 19.28
CA LEU A 128 -5.16 -3.35 20.06
C LEU A 128 -3.88 -3.32 19.20
N LEU A 129 -3.93 -3.86 17.98
CA LEU A 129 -2.79 -3.91 17.07
C LEU A 129 -2.34 -2.53 16.57
N ARG A 130 -3.27 -1.57 16.54
CA ARG A 130 -2.96 -0.16 16.23
C ARG A 130 -2.12 0.52 17.31
N ARG A 131 -2.04 -0.03 18.52
CA ARG A 131 -1.20 0.50 19.59
C ARG A 131 0.28 0.22 19.30
N PRO A 132 1.19 1.20 19.50
CA PRO A 132 2.59 1.08 19.12
C PRO A 132 3.34 -0.04 19.86
N GLU A 133 2.93 -0.38 21.09
CA GLU A 133 3.53 -1.45 21.89
C GLU A 133 3.12 -2.87 21.48
N MET A 134 2.05 -3.02 20.68
CA MET A 134 1.49 -4.30 20.27
C MET A 134 2.02 -4.72 18.90
N THR A 135 2.34 -6.00 18.74
CA THR A 135 2.68 -6.63 17.45
C THR A 135 1.70 -7.77 17.16
N TYR A 136 1.57 -8.20 15.91
CA TYR A 136 0.66 -9.27 15.55
C TYR A 136 1.04 -10.59 16.23
N GLU A 137 2.34 -10.86 16.30
CA GLU A 137 2.90 -12.01 17.03
C GLU A 137 2.46 -12.02 18.50
N LYS A 138 2.63 -10.90 19.23
CA LYS A 138 2.20 -10.79 20.63
C LYS A 138 0.69 -10.85 20.78
N LEU A 139 -0.06 -10.24 19.85
CA LEU A 139 -1.51 -10.25 19.91
C LEU A 139 -2.06 -11.68 19.85
N THR A 140 -1.51 -12.50 18.94
CA THR A 140 -1.98 -13.86 18.68
C THR A 140 -1.52 -14.89 19.70
N THR A 141 -0.63 -14.53 20.65
CA THR A 141 -0.40 -15.35 21.85
C THR A 141 -1.51 -15.23 22.88
N LEU A 142 -2.33 -14.17 22.82
CA LEU A 142 -3.43 -13.95 23.75
C LEU A 142 -4.60 -14.85 23.39
N THR A 143 -5.22 -15.50 24.38
CA THR A 143 -6.31 -16.46 24.16
C THR A 143 -7.44 -15.95 23.26
N PRO A 144 -7.89 -14.66 23.34
CA PRO A 144 -8.94 -14.17 22.46
C PRO A 144 -8.55 -14.12 20.97
N PHE A 145 -7.27 -13.92 20.67
CA PHE A 145 -6.78 -13.68 19.30
C PHE A 145 -5.93 -14.84 18.76
N SER A 146 -5.72 -15.88 19.55
CA SER A 146 -5.13 -17.15 19.11
C SER A 146 -6.08 -17.91 18.17
N PRO A 147 -5.57 -18.73 17.23
CA PRO A 147 -4.17 -18.91 16.86
C PRO A 147 -3.66 -17.83 15.89
N ALA A 148 -2.33 -17.79 15.72
CA ALA A 148 -1.70 -16.97 14.68
C ALA A 148 -1.97 -17.53 13.29
N LEU A 149 -2.10 -16.62 12.31
CA LEU A 149 -2.10 -16.96 10.90
C LEU A 149 -0.77 -17.60 10.50
N THR A 150 -0.84 -18.75 9.80
CA THR A 150 0.34 -19.51 9.37
C THR A 150 1.06 -18.88 8.18
N ASP A 151 0.36 -18.08 7.38
CA ASP A 151 0.93 -17.34 6.26
C ASP A 151 1.65 -16.09 6.79
N GLU A 152 2.98 -16.19 6.94
CA GLU A 152 3.83 -15.12 7.49
C GLU A 152 3.76 -13.83 6.67
N GLN A 153 3.69 -13.92 5.34
CA GLN A 153 3.59 -12.73 4.48
C GLN A 153 2.25 -12.02 4.64
N ALA A 154 1.17 -12.79 4.82
CA ALA A 154 -0.13 -12.21 5.11
C ALA A 154 -0.18 -11.61 6.53
N ALA A 155 0.39 -12.29 7.53
CA ALA A 155 0.46 -11.81 8.91
C ALA A 155 1.23 -10.49 9.03
N GLU A 156 2.39 -10.38 8.39
CA GLU A 156 3.16 -9.14 8.33
C GLU A 156 2.35 -8.02 7.65
N GLN A 157 1.69 -8.31 6.53
CA GLN A 157 0.86 -7.33 5.84
C GLN A 157 -0.35 -6.87 6.66
N VAL A 158 -0.97 -7.75 7.44
CA VAL A 158 -2.04 -7.37 8.39
C VAL A 158 -1.51 -6.35 9.39
N GLU A 159 -0.37 -6.62 10.03
CA GLU A 159 0.22 -5.69 11.00
C GLU A 159 0.54 -4.33 10.38
N ILE A 160 1.19 -4.32 9.21
CA ILE A 160 1.55 -3.10 8.52
C ILE A 160 0.30 -2.33 8.09
N GLN A 161 -0.70 -2.98 7.49
CA GLN A 161 -1.92 -2.30 7.07
C GLN A 161 -2.66 -1.67 8.24
N VAL A 162 -2.77 -2.36 9.38
CA VAL A 162 -3.46 -1.83 10.57
C VAL A 162 -2.69 -0.65 11.18
N LYS A 163 -1.37 -0.76 11.33
CA LYS A 163 -0.54 0.29 11.93
C LYS A 163 -0.45 1.55 11.08
N TYR A 164 -0.44 1.40 9.76
CA TYR A 164 -0.28 2.51 8.82
C TYR A 164 -1.58 2.96 8.16
N GLU A 165 -2.73 2.38 8.49
CA GLU A 165 -4.04 2.62 7.87
C GLU A 165 -4.35 4.12 7.67
N GLY A 166 -4.23 4.92 8.73
CA GLY A 166 -4.53 6.35 8.68
C GLY A 166 -3.54 7.16 7.83
N TYR A 167 -2.28 6.74 7.76
CA TYR A 167 -1.27 7.39 6.92
C TYR A 167 -1.44 7.01 5.45
N ILE A 168 -1.75 5.75 5.19
CA ILE A 168 -2.07 5.20 3.87
C ILE A 168 -3.31 5.90 3.30
N ALA A 169 -4.39 6.00 4.08
CA ALA A 169 -5.62 6.67 3.65
C ALA A 169 -5.37 8.15 3.29
N ARG A 170 -4.57 8.88 4.10
CA ARG A 170 -4.22 10.27 3.78
C ARG A 170 -3.40 10.38 2.49
N GLN A 171 -2.42 9.51 2.26
CA GLN A 171 -1.67 9.52 1.00
C GLN A 171 -2.55 9.18 -0.19
N GLN A 172 -3.50 8.25 -0.03
CA GLN A 172 -4.44 7.91 -1.09
C GLN A 172 -5.32 9.10 -1.48
N ASP A 173 -5.84 9.85 -0.51
CA ASP A 173 -6.60 11.09 -0.76
C ASP A 173 -5.77 12.14 -1.50
N GLU A 174 -4.47 12.25 -1.20
CA GLU A 174 -3.55 13.15 -1.89
C GLU A 174 -3.30 12.72 -3.35
N ILE A 175 -3.07 11.43 -3.58
CA ILE A 175 -2.93 10.84 -4.92
C ILE A 175 -4.18 11.13 -5.76
N GLU A 176 -5.37 10.88 -5.21
CA GLU A 176 -6.63 11.10 -5.93
C GLU A 176 -6.85 12.56 -6.30
N LYS A 177 -6.51 13.50 -5.40
CA LYS A 177 -6.57 14.94 -5.70
C LYS A 177 -5.60 15.32 -6.81
N GLN A 178 -4.38 14.81 -6.77
CA GLN A 178 -3.38 15.08 -7.81
C GLN A 178 -3.82 14.52 -9.17
N LEU A 179 -4.29 13.27 -9.21
CA LEU A 179 -4.79 12.65 -10.44
C LEU A 179 -5.98 13.40 -11.03
N ARG A 180 -6.89 13.93 -10.20
CA ARG A 180 -7.98 14.80 -10.68
C ARG A 180 -7.46 16.06 -11.35
N ASN A 181 -6.44 16.68 -10.78
CA ASN A 181 -5.82 17.88 -11.36
C ASN A 181 -5.08 17.56 -12.67
N GLU A 182 -4.33 16.46 -12.73
CA GLU A 182 -3.62 16.03 -13.94
C GLU A 182 -4.58 15.71 -15.10
N ASN A 183 -5.74 15.12 -14.80
CA ASN A 183 -6.77 14.82 -15.80
C ASN A 183 -7.69 16.01 -16.12
N THR A 184 -7.50 17.16 -15.46
CA THR A 184 -8.28 18.37 -15.76
C THR A 184 -7.74 19.00 -17.04
N LEU A 185 -8.47 18.85 -18.14
CA LEU A 185 -8.14 19.49 -19.40
C LEU A 185 -8.22 21.02 -19.25
N LEU A 186 -7.12 21.70 -19.56
CA LEU A 186 -7.14 23.15 -19.68
C LEU A 186 -7.83 23.52 -21.01
N PRO A 187 -8.73 24.53 -21.02
CA PRO A 187 -9.30 25.02 -22.26
C PRO A 187 -8.18 25.45 -23.21
N ALA A 188 -8.25 25.02 -24.47
CA ALA A 188 -7.27 25.45 -25.49
C ALA A 188 -7.27 26.98 -25.70
N THR A 189 -8.36 27.66 -25.30
CA THR A 189 -8.56 29.10 -25.36
C THR A 189 -8.19 29.83 -24.06
N LEU A 190 -7.53 29.16 -23.10
CA LEU A 190 -7.17 29.77 -21.83
C LEU A 190 -6.14 30.88 -22.05
N ASP A 191 -6.49 32.10 -21.65
CA ASP A 191 -5.60 33.26 -21.69
C ASP A 191 -4.74 33.28 -20.41
N TYR A 192 -3.45 33.01 -20.55
CA TYR A 192 -2.49 32.95 -19.44
C TYR A 192 -1.97 34.34 -18.98
N ARG A 193 -2.38 35.44 -19.64
CA ARG A 193 -1.88 36.80 -19.36
C ARG A 193 -2.35 37.38 -18.01
N PRO A 194 -3.59 37.18 -17.53
CA PRO A 194 -4.01 37.71 -16.24
C PRO A 194 -3.58 36.77 -15.11
N GLY A 195 -2.60 37.19 -14.29
CA GLY A 195 -2.32 36.54 -12.99
C GLY A 195 -0.97 35.82 -12.86
N ILE A 196 -0.19 35.65 -13.94
CA ILE A 196 1.21 35.25 -13.82
C ILE A 196 2.01 36.52 -13.46
N ARG A 197 2.36 36.68 -12.18
CA ARG A 197 3.31 37.74 -11.79
C ARG A 197 4.62 37.50 -12.53
N SER A 198 5.01 38.45 -13.37
CA SER A 198 6.38 38.53 -13.88
C SER A 198 7.30 38.62 -12.67
N PHE A 199 8.23 37.67 -12.55
CA PHE A 199 9.44 37.90 -11.78
C PHE A 199 10.37 38.83 -12.55
#